data_AF-A0AAE0KR75-F1
#
_entry.id   AF-A0AAE0KR75-F1
#
_cell.length_a   1.000
_cell.length_b   1.000
_cell.length_c   1.000
_cell.angle_alpha   90.00
_cell.angle_beta   90.00
_cell.angle_gamma   90.00
#
_symmetry.space_group_name_H-M   'P 1'
#
loop_
_entity.id
_entity.type
_entity.pdbx_description
1 polymer ?
#
loop_
_entity_poly.entity_id
_entity_poly.type
_entity_poly.pdbx_seq_one_letter_code
_entity_poly.pdbx_strand_id
1 'polypeptide(L)'
;MMRQYRLSYCKFLRESGIRLQVPQLTIATATVFTHILFCHQSHAHHDHKIVAAACLFLAGKVEETPKAVQQVISTTYQIKSRKDKAGAESIKLPPPKKEVLEAEKELVLIAERTILHTLNYNFEVEHPYKYLLTTIPKASPKVRTAN
;
A
#
# COMPACT_ATOMS: atom_id res chain seq x y z
N MET A 1 16.14 14.65 -0.02
CA MET A 1 14.69 14.86 -0.26
C MET A 1 13.95 13.55 -0.61
N MET A 2 14.41 12.75 -1.60
CA MET A 2 13.72 11.49 -2.01
C MET A 2 13.48 10.47 -0.87
N ARG A 3 14.43 10.30 0.08
CA ARG A 3 14.28 9.32 1.19
C ARG A 3 13.06 9.60 2.08
N GLN A 4 12.71 10.85 2.31
CA GLN A 4 11.56 11.20 3.16
C GLN A 4 10.24 10.81 2.49
N TYR A 5 10.09 11.04 1.19
CA TYR A 5 8.93 10.58 0.42
C TYR A 5 8.80 9.06 0.46
N ARG A 6 9.92 8.33 0.26
CA ARG A 6 9.94 6.86 0.37
C ARG A 6 9.41 6.36 1.70
N LEU A 7 9.92 6.91 2.80
CA LEU A 7 9.45 6.52 4.13
C LEU A 7 7.98 6.91 4.36
N SER A 8 7.52 8.03 3.81
CA SER A 8 6.14 8.49 3.95
C SER A 8 5.15 7.50 3.33
N TYR A 9 5.32 7.16 2.05
CA TYR A 9 4.39 6.26 1.38
C TYR A 9 4.54 4.80 1.85
N CYS A 10 5.74 4.32 2.19
CA CYS A 10 5.89 2.97 2.77
C CYS A 10 5.13 2.84 4.10
N LYS A 11 5.21 3.87 4.96
CA LYS A 11 4.44 3.91 6.21
C LYS A 11 2.94 3.94 5.93
N PHE A 12 2.51 4.72 4.94
CA PHE A 12 1.11 4.82 4.53
C PHE A 12 0.56 3.50 3.96
N LEU A 13 1.32 2.82 3.09
CA LEU A 13 0.98 1.51 2.53
C LEU A 13 0.85 0.46 3.64
N ARG A 14 1.81 0.43 4.57
CA ARG A 14 1.76 -0.50 5.70
C ARG A 14 0.54 -0.26 6.58
N GLU A 15 0.27 0.97 6.95
CA GLU A 15 -0.88 1.33 7.79
C GLU A 15 -2.21 1.02 7.08
N SER A 16 -2.30 1.35 5.79
CA SER A 16 -3.47 1.06 4.96
C SER A 16 -3.69 -0.44 4.79
N GLY A 17 -2.63 -1.20 4.53
CA GLY A 17 -2.68 -2.64 4.35
C GLY A 17 -3.09 -3.39 5.62
N ILE A 18 -2.55 -3.00 6.78
CA ILE A 18 -2.95 -3.57 8.08
C ILE A 18 -4.43 -3.28 8.34
N ARG A 19 -4.90 -2.06 8.07
CA ARG A 19 -6.29 -1.67 8.31
C ARG A 19 -7.27 -2.34 7.34
N LEU A 20 -6.85 -2.62 6.11
CA LEU A 20 -7.60 -3.40 5.11
C LEU A 20 -7.52 -4.92 5.33
N GLN A 21 -6.68 -5.37 6.27
CA GLN A 21 -6.41 -6.79 6.53
C GLN A 21 -5.99 -7.53 5.24
N VAL A 22 -5.02 -6.96 4.51
CA VAL A 22 -4.35 -7.67 3.41
C VAL A 22 -3.08 -8.34 3.93
N PRO A 23 -2.66 -9.46 3.33
CA PRO A 23 -1.40 -10.12 3.69
C PRO A 23 -0.19 -9.21 3.50
N GLN A 24 0.88 -9.49 4.26
CA GLN A 24 2.13 -8.74 4.16
C GLN A 24 2.75 -8.82 2.75
N LEU A 25 2.52 -9.93 2.05
CA LEU A 25 2.95 -10.11 0.67
C LEU A 25 2.35 -9.02 -0.24
N THR A 26 1.04 -8.79 -0.17
CA THR A 26 0.33 -7.74 -0.91
C THR A 26 0.88 -6.34 -0.61
N ILE A 27 1.19 -6.06 0.65
CA ILE A 27 1.79 -4.78 1.06
C ILE A 27 3.20 -4.62 0.46
N ALA A 28 3.98 -5.70 0.43
CA ALA A 28 5.30 -5.70 -0.17
C ALA A 28 5.24 -5.48 -1.69
N THR A 29 4.33 -6.16 -2.40
CA THR A 29 4.10 -5.98 -3.84
C THR A 29 3.68 -4.54 -4.16
N ALA A 30 2.74 -3.99 -3.40
CA ALA A 30 2.34 -2.59 -3.53
C ALA A 30 3.51 -1.62 -3.31
N THR A 31 4.38 -1.93 -2.36
CA THR A 31 5.59 -1.15 -2.06
C THR A 31 6.56 -1.18 -3.24
N VAL A 32 6.80 -2.35 -3.84
CA VAL A 32 7.64 -2.50 -5.03
C VAL A 32 7.07 -1.71 -6.21
N PHE A 33 5.78 -1.84 -6.51
CA PHE A 33 5.12 -1.07 -7.57
C PHE A 33 5.27 0.45 -7.36
N THR A 34 5.09 0.91 -6.12
CA THR A 34 5.25 2.33 -5.78
C THR A 34 6.71 2.78 -5.98
N HIS A 35 7.68 1.95 -5.61
CA HIS A 35 9.09 2.24 -5.86
C HIS A 35 9.42 2.34 -7.35
N ILE A 36 8.98 1.36 -8.15
CA ILE A 36 9.21 1.34 -9.60
C ILE A 36 8.59 2.60 -10.23
N LEU A 37 7.35 2.93 -9.90
CA LEU A 37 6.69 4.10 -10.46
C LEU A 37 7.48 5.39 -10.21
N PHE A 38 7.96 5.61 -8.98
CA PHE A 38 8.72 6.82 -8.64
C PHE A 38 10.18 6.82 -9.12
N CYS A 39 10.67 5.69 -9.64
CA CYS A 39 11.91 5.68 -10.43
C CYS A 39 11.69 6.24 -11.84
N HIS A 40 10.49 6.11 -12.40
CA HIS A 40 10.14 6.58 -13.75
C HIS A 40 9.42 7.94 -13.77
N GLN A 41 8.68 8.27 -12.70
CA GLN A 41 7.81 9.44 -12.62
C GLN A 41 8.26 10.40 -11.51
N SER A 42 8.17 11.70 -11.78
CA SER A 42 8.47 12.71 -10.77
C SER A 42 7.40 12.77 -9.69
N HIS A 43 7.84 12.88 -8.43
CA HIS A 43 6.98 13.09 -7.25
C HIS A 43 6.17 14.40 -7.30
N ALA A 44 6.53 15.35 -8.18
CA ALA A 44 5.90 16.66 -8.27
C ALA A 44 4.50 16.65 -8.91
N HIS A 45 4.21 15.65 -9.74
CA HIS A 45 2.96 15.63 -10.53
C HIS A 45 1.84 14.78 -9.91
N HIS A 46 2.15 13.93 -8.94
CA HIS A 46 1.18 12.97 -8.38
C HIS A 46 1.21 12.97 -6.85
N ASP A 47 0.04 13.03 -6.21
CA ASP A 47 -0.08 12.79 -4.77
C ASP A 47 0.38 11.35 -4.47
N HIS A 48 1.52 11.24 -3.79
CA HIS A 48 2.12 9.96 -3.44
C HIS A 48 1.19 9.06 -2.63
N LYS A 49 0.21 9.63 -1.90
CA LYS A 49 -0.80 8.85 -1.16
C LYS A 49 -1.83 8.22 -2.12
N ILE A 50 -2.23 8.91 -3.19
CA ILE A 50 -3.14 8.39 -4.23
C ILE A 50 -2.47 7.27 -5.00
N VAL A 51 -1.24 7.50 -5.43
CA VAL A 51 -0.42 6.48 -6.10
C VAL A 51 -0.29 5.24 -5.23
N ALA A 52 0.06 5.41 -3.95
CA ALA A 52 0.18 4.30 -3.02
C ALA A 52 -1.15 3.53 -2.85
N ALA A 53 -2.29 4.24 -2.78
CA ALA A 53 -3.61 3.61 -2.72
C ALA A 53 -3.90 2.78 -3.98
N ALA A 54 -3.58 3.31 -5.16
CA ALA A 54 -3.73 2.62 -6.44
C ALA A 54 -2.80 1.40 -6.54
N CYS A 55 -1.54 1.52 -6.14
CA CYS A 55 -0.61 0.38 -6.07
C CYS A 55 -1.11 -0.71 -5.12
N LEU A 56 -1.70 -0.35 -3.97
CA LEU A 56 -2.26 -1.32 -3.03
C LEU A 56 -3.49 -2.03 -3.59
N PHE A 57 -4.34 -1.30 -4.30
CA PHE A 57 -5.50 -1.87 -5.00
C PHE A 57 -5.07 -2.83 -6.11
N LEU A 58 -4.10 -2.43 -6.95
CA LEU A 58 -3.56 -3.27 -8.01
C LEU A 58 -2.85 -4.52 -7.44
N ALA A 59 -2.00 -4.35 -6.43
CA ALA A 59 -1.31 -5.46 -5.78
C ALA A 59 -2.28 -6.48 -5.17
N GLY A 60 -3.40 -6.01 -4.59
CA GLY A 60 -4.45 -6.92 -4.11
C GLY A 60 -5.04 -7.79 -5.22
N LYS A 61 -5.15 -7.26 -6.45
CA LYS A 61 -5.60 -8.06 -7.61
C LYS A 61 -4.52 -9.02 -8.10
N VAL A 62 -3.26 -8.62 -8.11
CA VAL A 62 -2.13 -9.46 -8.54
C VAL A 62 -1.87 -10.61 -7.58
N GLU A 63 -1.98 -10.36 -6.27
CA GLU A 63 -1.70 -11.33 -5.21
C GLU A 63 -2.94 -12.13 -4.77
N GLU A 64 -3.99 -12.18 -5.61
CA GLU A 64 -5.25 -12.91 -5.33
C GLU A 64 -5.89 -12.58 -3.97
N THR A 65 -5.72 -11.33 -3.52
CA THR A 65 -6.26 -10.78 -2.27
C THR A 65 -7.05 -9.50 -2.52
N PRO A 66 -8.01 -9.52 -3.48
CA PRO A 66 -8.67 -8.30 -3.93
C PRO A 66 -9.50 -7.69 -2.79
N LYS A 67 -9.48 -6.36 -2.72
CA LYS A 67 -10.36 -5.57 -1.84
C LYS A 67 -11.23 -4.67 -2.70
N ALA A 68 -12.48 -4.48 -2.29
CA ALA A 68 -13.39 -3.58 -2.99
C ALA A 68 -12.80 -2.16 -3.03
N VAL A 69 -12.85 -1.51 -4.20
CA VAL A 69 -12.28 -0.17 -4.38
C VAL A 69 -12.80 0.82 -3.33
N GLN A 70 -14.10 0.79 -3.03
CA GLN A 70 -14.73 1.64 -2.00
C GLN A 70 -14.12 1.43 -0.61
N GLN A 71 -13.74 0.20 -0.25
CA GLN A 71 -13.08 -0.11 1.02
C GLN A 71 -11.67 0.44 1.07
N VAL A 72 -10.93 0.32 -0.05
CA VAL A 72 -9.58 0.88 -0.20
C VAL A 72 -9.64 2.40 -0.05
N ILE A 73 -10.49 3.08 -0.83
CA ILE A 73 -10.63 4.55 -0.80
C ILE A 73 -11.05 5.05 0.58
N SER A 74 -12.06 4.43 1.20
CA SER A 74 -12.51 4.84 2.54
C SER A 74 -11.38 4.72 3.57
N THR A 75 -10.61 3.63 3.51
CA THR A 75 -9.51 3.39 4.45
C THR A 75 -8.35 4.35 4.23
N THR A 76 -7.91 4.53 2.98
CA THR A 76 -6.79 5.40 2.63
C THR A 76 -7.13 6.87 2.92
N TYR A 77 -8.36 7.29 2.64
CA TYR A 77 -8.85 8.64 2.95
C TYR A 77 -8.85 8.92 4.47
N GLN A 78 -9.30 7.97 5.28
CA GLN A 78 -9.26 8.09 6.74
C GLN A 78 -7.82 8.27 7.25
N ILE A 79 -6.86 7.51 6.71
CA ILE A 79 -5.45 7.60 7.11
C ILE A 79 -4.82 8.92 6.64
N LYS A 80 -5.11 9.35 5.40
CA LYS A 80 -4.66 10.63 4.84
C LYS A 80 -5.15 11.79 5.72
N SER A 81 -6.43 11.79 6.05
CA SER A 81 -7.07 12.84 6.85
C SER A 81 -6.62 12.89 8.31
N ARG A 82 -6.22 11.76 8.90
CA ARG A 82 -5.65 11.71 10.27
C ARG A 82 -4.29 12.38 10.35
N LYS A 83 -3.42 12.17 9.35
CA LYS A 83 -2.08 12.77 9.33
C LYS A 83 -2.12 14.27 9.09
N ASP A 84 -3.03 14.73 8.24
CA ASP A 84 -3.17 16.18 7.96
C ASP A 84 -3.73 16.93 9.18
N LYS A 85 -4.40 16.22 10.10
CA LYS A 85 -4.94 16.74 11.37
C LYS A 85 -4.19 16.27 12.61
N ALA A 86 -2.94 15.82 12.49
CA ALA A 86 -2.15 15.26 13.59
C ALA A 86 -1.87 16.23 14.77
N GLY A 87 -2.39 17.47 14.75
CA GLY A 87 -2.47 18.36 15.91
C GLY A 87 -3.80 18.33 16.68
N ALA A 88 -4.83 17.65 16.18
CA ALA A 88 -6.14 17.51 16.81
C ALA A 88 -6.39 16.03 17.16
N GLU A 89 -6.18 15.72 18.43
CA GLU A 89 -6.41 14.41 19.04
C GLU A 89 -7.74 13.78 18.60
N SER A 90 -7.69 12.51 18.19
CA SER A 90 -8.75 11.48 18.32
C SER A 90 -10.22 11.86 18.12
N ILE A 91 -10.56 12.87 17.34
CA ILE A 91 -11.95 13.11 16.94
C ILE A 91 -12.25 12.15 15.79
N LYS A 92 -13.19 11.22 16.01
CA LYS A 92 -13.81 10.42 14.95
C LYS A 92 -14.17 11.36 13.81
N LEU A 93 -13.40 11.35 12.73
CA LEU A 93 -13.68 12.23 11.60
C LEU A 93 -15.10 11.95 11.11
N PRO A 94 -15.90 12.99 10.79
CA PRO A 94 -17.18 12.79 10.16
C PRO A 94 -16.98 11.96 8.88
N PRO A 95 -17.93 11.07 8.54
CA PRO A 95 -17.85 10.31 7.31
C PRO A 95 -17.69 11.29 6.14
N PRO A 96 -16.72 11.05 5.23
CA PRO A 96 -16.53 11.92 4.08
C PRO A 96 -17.80 11.97 3.24
N LYS A 97 -18.08 13.15 2.65
CA LYS A 97 -19.16 13.30 1.69
C LYS A 97 -18.94 12.32 0.53
N LYS A 98 -20.03 11.73 0.03
CA LYS A 98 -19.99 10.74 -1.06
C LYS A 98 -19.28 11.27 -2.31
N GLU A 99 -19.48 12.54 -2.63
CA GLU A 99 -18.83 13.23 -3.76
C GLU A 99 -17.30 13.21 -3.68
N VAL A 100 -16.73 13.40 -2.48
CA VAL A 100 -15.27 13.40 -2.27
C VAL A 100 -14.69 12.01 -2.45
N LEU A 101 -15.40 10.97 -1.97
CA LEU A 101 -14.99 9.59 -2.16
C LEU A 101 -15.03 9.17 -3.64
N GLU A 102 -16.04 9.61 -4.39
CA GLU A 102 -16.11 9.33 -5.83
C GLU A 102 -15.00 10.05 -6.60
N ALA A 103 -14.67 11.30 -6.26
CA ALA A 103 -13.54 12.00 -6.87
C ALA A 103 -12.19 11.31 -6.56
N GLU A 104 -11.96 10.88 -5.32
CA GLU A 104 -10.76 10.12 -4.94
C GLU A 104 -10.69 8.76 -5.66
N LYS A 105 -11.83 8.10 -5.85
CA LYS A 105 -11.92 6.87 -6.62
C LYS A 105 -11.53 7.08 -8.08
N GLU A 106 -12.00 8.15 -8.73
CA GLU A 106 -11.60 8.47 -10.10
C GLU A 106 -10.09 8.69 -10.21
N LEU A 107 -9.50 9.43 -9.27
CA LEU A 107 -8.05 9.65 -9.22
C LEU A 107 -7.27 8.33 -9.05
N VAL A 108 -7.74 7.43 -8.20
CA VAL A 108 -7.12 6.10 -8.01
C VAL A 108 -7.22 5.25 -9.27
N LEU A 109 -8.34 5.29 -10.01
CA LEU A 109 -8.49 4.56 -11.27
C LEU A 109 -7.61 5.13 -12.39
N ILE A 110 -7.43 6.45 -12.42
CA ILE A 110 -6.48 7.09 -13.36
C ILE A 110 -5.05 6.69 -13.01
N ALA A 111 -4.68 6.77 -11.73
CA ALA A 111 -3.35 6.37 -11.25
C ALA A 111 -3.08 4.89 -11.54
N GLU A 112 -4.07 4.02 -11.37
CA GLU A 112 -3.97 2.61 -11.73
C GLU A 112 -3.58 2.42 -13.20
N ARG A 113 -4.24 3.11 -14.13
CA ARG A 113 -3.88 3.04 -15.56
C ARG A 113 -2.44 3.45 -15.80
N THR A 114 -1.99 4.54 -15.17
CA THR A 114 -0.60 4.99 -15.26
C THR A 114 0.38 3.95 -14.72
N ILE A 115 0.04 3.28 -13.62
CA ILE A 115 0.86 2.20 -13.04
C ILE A 115 0.94 1.02 -14.00
N LEU A 116 -0.18 0.58 -14.57
CA LEU A 116 -0.23 -0.52 -15.54
C LEU A 116 0.69 -0.26 -16.74
N HIS A 117 0.63 0.95 -17.31
CA HIS A 117 1.52 1.35 -18.40
C HIS A 117 2.98 1.42 -17.98
N THR A 118 3.27 1.94 -16.77
CA THR A 118 4.65 2.06 -16.29
C THR A 118 5.29 0.70 -16.01
N LEU A 119 4.50 -0.26 -15.52
CA LEU A 119 4.94 -1.63 -15.29
C LEU A 119 4.99 -2.46 -16.59
N ASN A 120 4.56 -1.89 -17.72
CA ASN A 120 4.42 -2.59 -18.99
C ASN A 120 3.62 -3.90 -18.85
N TYR A 121 2.60 -3.90 -17.99
CA TYR A 121 1.80 -5.08 -17.62
C TYR A 121 2.60 -6.27 -17.07
N ASN A 122 3.85 -6.07 -16.66
CA ASN A 122 4.63 -7.07 -15.96
C ASN A 122 4.44 -6.91 -14.44
N PHE A 123 3.78 -7.90 -13.83
CA PHE A 123 3.48 -7.90 -12.40
C PHE A 123 4.31 -8.92 -11.60
N GLU A 124 5.28 -9.56 -12.25
CA GLU A 124 6.13 -10.54 -11.58
C GLU A 124 7.05 -9.83 -10.58
N VAL A 125 6.74 -10.00 -9.29
CA VAL A 125 7.54 -9.47 -8.19
C VAL A 125 8.11 -10.61 -7.38
N GLU A 126 9.41 -10.83 -7.49
CA GLU A 126 10.10 -11.78 -6.64
C GLU A 126 10.44 -11.15 -5.29
N HIS A 127 9.78 -11.63 -4.23
CA HIS A 127 10.02 -11.14 -2.88
C HIS A 127 11.16 -11.89 -2.19
N PRO A 128 12.03 -11.19 -1.43
CA PRO A 128 13.12 -11.83 -0.70
C PRO A 128 12.63 -12.80 0.39
N TYR A 129 11.35 -12.75 0.76
CA TYR A 129 10.74 -13.66 1.74
C TYR A 129 10.92 -15.13 1.38
N LYS A 130 10.87 -15.47 0.08
CA LYS A 130 11.08 -16.85 -0.39
C LYS A 130 12.47 -17.35 0.02
N TYR A 131 13.51 -16.56 -0.26
CA TYR A 131 14.88 -16.90 0.08
C TYR A 131 15.10 -16.94 1.59
N LEU A 132 14.57 -15.95 2.33
CA LEU A 132 14.68 -15.90 3.78
C LEU A 132 14.09 -17.15 4.45
N LEU A 133 12.93 -17.62 4.00
CA LEU A 133 12.31 -18.83 4.54
C LEU A 133 13.12 -20.11 4.25
N THR A 134 13.87 -20.14 3.15
CA THR A 134 14.76 -21.26 2.81
C THR A 134 16.10 -21.23 3.56
N THR A 135 16.61 -20.02 3.87
CA THR A 135 17.90 -19.83 4.52
C THR A 135 17.81 -19.77 6.04
N ILE A 136 16.66 -19.36 6.60
CA ILE A 136 16.38 -19.52 8.02
C ILE A 136 16.37 -21.04 8.23
N PRO A 137 17.38 -21.60 8.88
CA PRO A 137 17.45 -23.04 9.01
C PRO A 137 16.20 -23.49 9.79
N LYS A 138 15.93 -24.78 9.78
CA LYS A 138 15.17 -25.47 10.84
C LYS A 138 15.89 -25.36 12.20
N ALA A 139 16.51 -24.21 12.49
CA ALA A 139 17.24 -23.80 13.68
C ALA A 139 16.30 -23.12 14.69
N SER A 140 15.01 -23.43 14.66
CA SER A 140 14.31 -23.54 15.93
C SER A 140 14.87 -24.79 16.61
N PRO A 141 15.56 -24.68 17.76
CA PRO A 141 15.76 -25.87 18.59
C PRO A 141 14.36 -26.41 18.87
N LYS A 142 14.16 -27.71 18.71
CA LYS A 142 12.98 -28.40 19.23
C LYS A 142 12.74 -27.84 20.63
N VAL A 143 11.63 -27.13 20.83
CA VAL A 143 11.18 -26.76 22.17
C VAL A 143 11.08 -28.10 22.90
N ARG A 144 12.06 -28.37 23.76
CA ARG A 144 12.01 -29.46 24.73
C ARG A 144 10.73 -29.21 25.51
N THR A 145 9.69 -29.96 25.19
CA THR A 145 8.65 -30.28 26.16
C THR A 145 9.39 -31.02 27.28
N ALA A 146 9.82 -30.26 28.28
CA ALA A 146 10.26 -30.82 29.54
C ALA A 146 8.99 -31.32 30.25
N ASN A 147 9.08 -32.60 30.64
CA ASN A 147 8.27 -33.37 31.59
C ASN A 147 7.19 -32.62 32.38
#